data_AF-A0AAE1JY87-F1
#
_entry.id   AF-A0AAE1JY87-F1
#
_cell.length_a   1.000
_cell.length_b   1.000
_cell.length_c   1.000
_cell.angle_alpha   90.00
_cell.angle_beta   90.00
_cell.angle_gamma   90.00
#
_symmetry.space_group_name_H-M   'P 1'
#
loop_
_entity.id
_entity.type
_entity.pdbx_description
1 polymer ?
#
loop_
_entity_poly.entity_id
_entity_poly.type
_entity_poly.pdbx_seq_one_letter_code
_entity_poly.pdbx_strand_id
1 'polypeptide(L)'
;METYEARSNHRIGRLLVPEPLTVLTTSKIHCLTVCRLTQECVAFNHQSVTSTCELLDTYLCESETTQLSLQPNWQYYDLINTQLMEEEQLFQQHDICSDFGHCSYLCGMSGMTWDWTAKKIVNDMCSVTFTGKSTSNLRFLLMTKEDFVSGVYYYRIELSATSSRIKRYNTETMSHDGTILTGNFQNFTMSWCSGRITMAIQGQAPFLDWTDPTPLTILGLAFYAPSSSDNHLFFPHNVIDSYFPLNLETGIKLI
;
A
#
# COMPACT_ATOMS: atom_id res chain seq x y z
N MET A 1 -21.82 -9.35 -18.28
CA MET A 1 -22.75 -8.70 -17.34
C MET A 1 -21.99 -8.58 -16.04
N GLU A 2 -21.64 -7.36 -15.65
CA GLU A 2 -20.84 -7.13 -14.44
C GLU A 2 -21.70 -7.46 -13.20
N THR A 3 -21.14 -8.26 -12.31
CA THR A 3 -21.75 -8.65 -11.04
C THR A 3 -21.15 -7.77 -9.95
N TYR A 4 -22.02 -7.17 -9.15
CA TYR A 4 -21.63 -6.28 -8.05
C TYR A 4 -22.12 -6.84 -6.72
N GLU A 5 -21.33 -6.65 -5.68
CA GLU A 5 -21.65 -7.03 -4.31
C GLU A 5 -21.55 -5.81 -3.38
N ALA A 6 -22.44 -5.72 -2.39
CA ALA A 6 -22.37 -4.72 -1.31
C ALA A 6 -21.59 -5.29 -0.12
N ARG A 7 -20.43 -4.70 0.20
CA ARG A 7 -19.57 -5.19 1.30
C ARG A 7 -19.48 -4.23 2.47
N SER A 8 -19.57 -4.79 3.69
CA SER A 8 -19.63 -4.01 4.93
C SER A 8 -19.02 -4.72 6.15
N ASN A 9 -18.22 -5.76 5.92
CA ASN A 9 -17.53 -6.47 6.99
C ASN A 9 -16.72 -5.46 7.81
N HIS A 10 -16.83 -5.52 9.14
CA HIS A 10 -16.19 -4.59 10.08
C HIS A 10 -16.69 -3.13 10.07
N ARG A 11 -17.79 -2.83 9.36
CA ARG A 11 -18.37 -1.48 9.25
C ARG A 11 -19.75 -1.34 9.90
N ILE A 12 -20.09 -2.27 10.79
CA ILE A 12 -21.33 -2.22 11.56
C ILE A 12 -21.24 -1.07 12.56
N GLY A 13 -22.30 -0.26 12.63
CA GLY A 13 -22.35 0.92 13.51
C GLY A 13 -21.48 2.07 13.01
N ARG A 14 -21.22 2.11 11.70
CA ARG A 14 -20.35 3.11 11.06
C ARG A 14 -21.01 3.70 9.82
N LEU A 15 -20.75 4.98 9.61
CA LEU A 15 -21.32 5.81 8.53
C LEU A 15 -20.19 6.57 7.83
N LEU A 16 -20.24 6.66 6.51
CA LEU A 16 -19.45 7.66 5.79
C LEU A 16 -20.27 8.94 5.67
N VAL A 17 -19.69 10.10 6.00
CA VAL A 17 -20.42 11.38 6.14
C VAL A 17 -20.13 12.39 5.01
N PRO A 18 -20.18 12.03 3.71
CA PRO A 18 -20.20 13.03 2.65
C PRO A 18 -21.66 13.50 2.42
N GLU A 19 -21.84 14.46 1.52
CA GLU A 19 -23.18 14.83 1.05
C GLU A 19 -23.75 13.69 0.19
N PRO A 20 -24.94 13.14 0.50
CA PRO A 20 -25.48 12.03 -0.26
C PRO A 20 -26.05 12.49 -1.60
N LEU A 21 -25.81 11.72 -2.66
CA LEU A 21 -26.42 11.92 -3.97
C LEU A 21 -27.96 11.90 -3.88
N THR A 22 -28.48 10.96 -3.09
CA THR A 22 -29.92 10.74 -2.92
C THR A 22 -30.19 10.01 -1.61
N VAL A 23 -31.30 10.35 -0.96
CA VAL A 23 -31.79 9.68 0.25
C VAL A 23 -33.12 9.01 -0.02
N LEU A 24 -33.24 7.73 0.34
CA LEU A 24 -34.40 6.88 0.09
C LEU A 24 -34.83 6.16 1.37
N THR A 25 -36.12 5.87 1.51
CA THR A 25 -36.64 4.98 2.56
C THR A 25 -36.88 3.60 1.96
N THR A 26 -35.92 2.70 2.09
CA THR A 26 -35.97 1.38 1.47
C THR A 26 -35.10 0.32 2.15
N SER A 27 -35.34 -0.95 1.81
CA SER A 27 -34.52 -2.06 2.30
C SER A 27 -33.08 -1.99 1.78
N LYS A 28 -32.13 -2.58 2.49
CA LYS A 28 -30.72 -2.70 2.05
C LYS A 28 -30.57 -3.27 0.64
N ILE A 29 -31.32 -4.33 0.32
CA ILE A 29 -31.24 -5.00 -1.00
C ILE A 29 -31.69 -4.03 -2.12
N HIS A 30 -32.73 -3.26 -1.84
CA HIS A 30 -33.21 -2.27 -2.80
C HIS A 30 -32.25 -1.08 -2.90
N CYS A 31 -31.65 -0.65 -1.79
CA CYS A 31 -30.60 0.37 -1.76
C CYS A 31 -29.42 0.00 -2.70
N LEU A 32 -28.93 -1.24 -2.59
CA LEU A 32 -27.93 -1.80 -3.51
C LEU A 32 -28.43 -1.78 -4.96
N THR A 33 -29.68 -2.20 -5.21
CA THR A 33 -30.24 -2.23 -6.57
C THR A 33 -30.28 -0.84 -7.18
N VAL A 34 -30.74 0.17 -6.42
CA VAL A 34 -30.80 1.55 -6.91
C VAL A 34 -29.40 2.09 -7.13
N CYS A 35 -28.47 1.89 -6.18
CA CYS A 35 -27.09 2.31 -6.34
C CYS A 35 -26.48 1.77 -7.65
N ARG A 36 -26.64 0.48 -7.95
CA ARG A 36 -26.14 -0.12 -9.20
C ARG A 36 -26.71 0.48 -10.48
N LEU A 37 -27.91 1.04 -10.43
CA LEU A 37 -28.58 1.66 -11.58
C LEU A 37 -28.26 3.15 -11.69
N THR A 38 -27.73 3.75 -10.63
CA THR A 38 -27.30 5.15 -10.59
C THR A 38 -25.84 5.24 -11.01
N GLN A 39 -25.57 5.89 -12.14
CA GLN A 39 -24.23 5.94 -12.76
C GLN A 39 -23.12 6.45 -11.82
N GLU A 40 -23.44 7.39 -10.94
CA GLU A 40 -22.47 8.01 -10.02
C GLU A 40 -22.36 7.28 -8.69
N CYS A 41 -23.20 6.27 -8.41
CA CYS A 41 -23.21 5.63 -7.10
C CYS A 41 -22.13 4.54 -6.99
N VAL A 42 -21.16 4.77 -6.10
CA VAL A 42 -20.04 3.85 -5.84
C VAL A 42 -20.12 3.22 -4.45
N ALA A 43 -20.94 3.79 -3.56
CA ALA A 43 -21.14 3.31 -2.20
C ALA A 43 -22.51 3.73 -1.68
N PHE A 44 -22.93 3.17 -0.54
CA PHE A 44 -24.13 3.62 0.15
C PHE A 44 -24.05 3.41 1.66
N ASN A 45 -24.76 4.26 2.41
CA ASN A 45 -25.08 4.04 3.82
C ASN A 45 -26.48 3.43 3.96
N HIS A 46 -26.68 2.55 4.93
CA HIS A 46 -28.01 2.04 5.29
C HIS A 46 -28.23 2.10 6.80
N GLN A 47 -29.38 2.67 7.20
CA GLN A 47 -29.86 2.70 8.57
C GLN A 47 -30.94 1.64 8.78
N SER A 48 -30.68 0.67 9.65
CA SER A 48 -31.55 -0.50 9.81
C SER A 48 -32.91 -0.18 10.43
N VAL A 49 -32.99 0.80 11.34
CA VAL A 49 -34.20 1.13 12.12
C VAL A 49 -35.27 1.83 11.28
N THR A 50 -34.84 2.82 10.49
CA THR A 50 -35.72 3.67 9.67
C THR A 50 -35.83 3.16 8.23
N SER A 51 -34.98 2.19 7.86
CA SER A 51 -34.74 1.82 6.46
C SER A 51 -34.27 3.00 5.61
N THR A 52 -33.56 3.97 6.19
CA THR A 52 -32.94 5.06 5.42
C THR A 52 -31.75 4.53 4.64
N CYS A 53 -31.65 4.92 3.38
CA CYS A 53 -30.58 4.58 2.44
C CYS A 53 -30.02 5.88 1.86
N GLU A 54 -28.71 6.07 1.93
CA GLU A 54 -28.02 7.22 1.36
C GLU A 54 -27.07 6.73 0.28
N LEU A 55 -27.28 7.14 -0.97
CA LEU A 55 -26.41 6.83 -2.10
C LEU A 55 -25.25 7.81 -2.14
N LEU A 56 -24.04 7.32 -2.39
CA LEU A 56 -22.80 8.10 -2.32
C LEU A 56 -22.02 7.96 -3.64
N ASP A 57 -21.45 9.06 -4.11
CA ASP A 57 -20.48 9.13 -5.21
C ASP A 57 -19.02 8.98 -4.77
N THR A 58 -18.79 9.00 -3.45
CA THR A 58 -17.48 8.78 -2.84
C THR A 58 -17.40 7.42 -2.17
N TYR A 59 -16.29 6.73 -2.39
CA TYR A 59 -15.91 5.54 -1.65
C TYR A 59 -15.03 5.91 -0.44
N LEU A 60 -15.07 5.09 0.61
CA LEU A 60 -14.31 5.27 1.85
C LEU A 60 -12.82 5.53 1.59
N CYS A 61 -12.31 4.95 0.51
CA CYS A 61 -10.90 4.92 0.19
C CYS A 61 -10.51 5.91 -0.93
N GLU A 62 -11.36 6.89 -1.23
CA GLU A 62 -11.09 7.90 -2.25
C GLU A 62 -10.09 8.97 -1.78
N SER A 63 -10.02 9.22 -0.47
CA SER A 63 -9.10 10.19 0.14
C SER A 63 -8.65 9.73 1.53
N GLU A 64 -7.43 10.10 1.93
CA GLU A 64 -6.90 9.87 3.28
C GLU A 64 -7.73 10.56 4.37
N THR A 65 -8.47 11.61 4.02
CA THR A 65 -9.33 12.36 4.96
C THR A 65 -10.68 11.69 5.17
N THR A 66 -11.04 10.75 4.32
CA THR A 66 -12.35 10.09 4.36
C THR A 66 -12.32 9.04 5.47
N GLN A 67 -13.15 9.22 6.50
CA GLN A 67 -13.20 8.34 7.65
C GLN A 67 -14.63 7.96 7.98
N LEU A 68 -14.79 6.73 8.48
CA LEU A 68 -16.06 6.27 9.01
C LEU A 68 -16.31 6.88 10.40
N SER A 69 -17.45 7.54 10.56
CA SER A 69 -17.95 8.01 11.84
C SER A 69 -18.68 6.89 12.59
N LEU A 70 -18.52 6.80 13.91
CA LEU A 70 -19.28 5.89 14.75
C LEU A 70 -20.74 6.39 14.84
N GLN A 71 -21.65 5.61 14.25
CA GLN A 71 -23.07 5.92 14.19
C GLN A 71 -23.89 4.64 14.42
N PRO A 72 -24.48 4.46 15.61
CA PRO A 72 -25.28 3.29 15.91
C PRO A 72 -26.40 3.06 14.89
N ASN A 73 -26.64 1.80 14.54
CA ASN A 73 -27.65 1.36 13.57
C ASN A 73 -27.40 1.75 12.10
N TRP A 74 -26.28 2.43 11.81
CA TRP A 74 -25.82 2.69 10.46
C TRP A 74 -24.78 1.66 10.03
N GLN A 75 -24.72 1.41 8.72
CA GLN A 75 -23.73 0.55 8.12
C GLN A 75 -23.37 1.08 6.73
N TYR A 76 -22.07 1.22 6.49
CA TYR A 76 -21.51 1.64 5.21
C TYR A 76 -21.21 0.43 4.31
N TYR A 77 -21.50 0.58 3.01
CA TYR A 77 -21.29 -0.43 1.98
C TYR A 77 -20.51 0.12 0.80
N ASP A 78 -19.41 -0.53 0.42
CA ASP A 78 -18.80 -0.32 -0.89
C ASP A 78 -19.54 -1.14 -1.94
N LEU A 79 -19.68 -0.58 -3.14
CA LEU A 79 -20.12 -1.31 -4.32
C LEU A 79 -18.90 -1.85 -5.07
N ILE A 80 -18.70 -3.16 -5.01
CA ILE A 80 -17.49 -3.79 -5.55
C ILE A 80 -17.84 -4.64 -6.77
N ASN A 81 -17.07 -4.49 -7.85
CA ASN A 81 -17.14 -5.38 -9.00
C ASN A 81 -16.51 -6.74 -8.65
N THR A 82 -17.30 -7.80 -8.70
CA THR A 82 -16.86 -9.12 -8.24
C THR A 82 -15.77 -9.75 -9.11
N GLN A 83 -15.48 -9.19 -10.29
CA GLN A 83 -14.35 -9.63 -11.11
C GLN A 83 -12.98 -9.30 -10.49
N LEU A 84 -12.95 -8.37 -9.52
CA LEU A 84 -11.74 -7.97 -8.78
C LEU A 84 -11.61 -8.67 -7.41
N MET A 85 -12.43 -9.70 -7.16
CA MET A 85 -12.58 -10.31 -5.83
C MET A 85 -11.35 -11.06 -5.31
N GLU A 86 -10.53 -11.65 -6.18
CA GLU A 86 -9.36 -12.43 -5.74
C GLU A 86 -8.31 -11.55 -5.07
N GLU A 87 -8.14 -10.31 -5.54
CA GLU A 87 -7.20 -9.33 -4.98
C GLU A 87 -7.68 -8.76 -3.64
N GLU A 88 -9.00 -8.68 -3.44
CA GLU A 88 -9.60 -8.10 -2.22
C GLU A 88 -9.65 -9.04 -1.02
N GLN A 89 -9.70 -10.37 -1.22
CA GLN A 89 -9.79 -11.33 -0.11
C GLN A 89 -8.60 -11.22 0.86
N LEU A 90 -7.45 -10.78 0.37
CA LEU A 90 -6.24 -10.58 1.17
C LEU A 90 -6.37 -9.38 2.13
N PHE A 91 -7.11 -8.32 1.75
CA PHE A 91 -7.31 -7.14 2.60
C PHE A 91 -8.32 -7.36 3.72
N GLN A 92 -9.22 -8.32 3.56
CA GLN A 92 -10.27 -8.60 4.53
C GLN A 92 -9.77 -9.23 5.83
N GLN A 93 -8.62 -9.91 5.78
CA GLN A 93 -8.02 -10.53 6.96
C GLN A 93 -7.13 -9.56 7.74
N HIS A 94 -7.08 -8.29 7.32
CA HIS A 94 -6.10 -7.32 7.79
C HIS A 94 -6.66 -6.38 8.87
N ASP A 95 -5.85 -6.01 9.87
CA ASP A 95 -6.27 -5.14 10.98
C ASP A 95 -6.81 -3.79 10.51
N ILE A 96 -6.29 -3.25 9.41
CA ILE A 96 -6.80 -2.00 8.82
C ILE A 96 -8.26 -2.11 8.37
N CYS A 97 -8.68 -3.30 7.92
CA CYS A 97 -10.06 -3.59 7.59
C CYS A 97 -10.90 -3.73 8.87
N SER A 98 -10.41 -4.42 9.91
CA SER A 98 -11.16 -4.59 11.16
C SER A 98 -11.32 -3.30 11.98
N ASP A 99 -10.27 -2.48 12.01
CA ASP A 99 -10.17 -1.34 12.93
C ASP A 99 -10.75 -0.07 12.30
N PHE A 100 -10.53 0.12 10.99
CA PHE A 100 -10.91 1.33 10.25
C PHE A 100 -11.96 1.08 9.17
N GLY A 101 -12.25 -0.18 8.83
CA GLY A 101 -13.15 -0.52 7.73
C GLY A 101 -12.51 -0.41 6.34
N HIS A 102 -11.19 -0.25 6.24
CA HIS A 102 -10.49 -0.08 4.96
C HIS A 102 -10.22 -1.45 4.30
N CYS A 103 -11.29 -2.08 3.83
CA CYS A 103 -11.29 -3.47 3.37
C CYS A 103 -11.10 -3.65 1.86
N SER A 104 -10.85 -2.57 1.10
CA SER A 104 -10.65 -2.60 -0.35
C SER A 104 -9.18 -2.34 -0.70
N TYR A 105 -8.70 -2.92 -1.80
CA TYR A 105 -7.35 -2.66 -2.31
C TYR A 105 -7.14 -1.18 -2.69
N LEU A 106 -8.23 -0.47 -3.04
CA LEU A 106 -8.22 0.97 -3.35
C LEU A 106 -7.78 1.82 -2.15
N CYS A 107 -7.97 1.32 -0.93
CA CYS A 107 -7.51 1.96 0.31
C CYS A 107 -5.99 1.98 0.45
N GLY A 108 -5.27 1.18 -0.33
CA GLY A 108 -3.82 1.23 -0.42
C GLY A 108 -3.30 2.21 -1.47
N MET A 109 -4.17 2.81 -2.29
CA MET A 109 -3.78 3.52 -3.52
C MET A 109 -4.04 5.03 -3.53
N SER A 110 -4.96 5.57 -2.71
CA SER A 110 -5.25 7.01 -2.72
C SER A 110 -4.30 7.78 -1.79
N GLY A 111 -3.66 8.84 -2.32
CA GLY A 111 -2.79 9.76 -1.56
C GLY A 111 -1.32 9.80 -2.02
N MET A 112 -0.81 8.76 -2.67
CA MET A 112 0.58 8.74 -3.15
C MET A 112 0.72 9.30 -4.56
N THR A 113 0.55 10.62 -4.71
CA THR A 113 1.31 11.29 -5.78
C THR A 113 2.78 11.14 -5.40
N TRP A 114 3.58 10.47 -6.23
CA TRP A 114 4.98 10.06 -6.04
C TRP A 114 5.22 8.68 -5.40
N ASP A 115 4.75 7.59 -6.04
CA ASP A 115 5.41 6.28 -6.26
C ASP A 115 6.27 5.60 -5.15
N TRP A 116 6.18 6.02 -3.89
CA TRP A 116 6.95 5.48 -2.76
C TRP A 116 6.01 4.78 -1.79
N THR A 117 6.11 3.45 -1.70
CA THR A 117 5.44 2.71 -0.64
C THR A 117 6.33 2.71 0.60
N ALA A 118 5.91 3.43 1.65
CA ALA A 118 6.60 3.48 2.93
C ALA A 118 6.04 2.46 3.94
N LYS A 119 6.91 1.96 4.80
CA LYS A 119 6.68 0.85 5.72
C LYS A 119 7.47 1.09 7.02
N LYS A 120 6.83 0.88 8.17
CA LYS A 120 7.52 0.94 9.47
C LYS A 120 8.30 -0.36 9.72
N ILE A 121 9.52 -0.22 10.23
CA ILE A 121 10.35 -1.34 10.64
C ILE A 121 9.96 -1.73 12.06
N VAL A 122 9.73 -3.03 12.29
CA VAL A 122 9.32 -3.59 13.59
C VAL A 122 10.39 -4.52 14.16
N ASN A 123 10.33 -4.78 15.47
CA ASN A 123 11.17 -5.76 16.17
C ASN A 123 12.69 -5.56 16.01
N ASP A 124 13.16 -4.31 16.00
CA ASP A 124 14.58 -3.95 15.84
C ASP A 124 15.24 -4.56 14.60
N MET A 125 14.45 -4.85 13.57
CA MET A 125 14.94 -5.48 12.35
C MET A 125 15.93 -4.55 11.63
N CYS A 126 17.10 -5.10 11.28
CA CYS A 126 18.12 -4.39 10.53
C CYS A 126 18.52 -5.07 9.22
N SER A 127 17.72 -6.04 8.76
CA SER A 127 17.93 -6.75 7.51
C SER A 127 16.63 -7.33 6.98
N VAL A 128 16.49 -7.36 5.66
CA VAL A 128 15.35 -7.96 4.96
C VAL A 128 15.82 -8.70 3.71
N THR A 129 15.19 -9.83 3.43
CA THR A 129 15.26 -10.48 2.12
C THR A 129 13.98 -10.19 1.37
N PHE A 130 14.07 -9.84 0.09
CA PHE A 130 12.91 -9.58 -0.76
C PHE A 130 13.15 -10.13 -2.16
N THR A 131 12.08 -10.43 -2.89
CA THR A 131 12.17 -10.87 -4.29
C THR A 131 11.87 -9.68 -5.19
N GLY A 132 12.72 -9.42 -6.18
CA GLY A 132 12.53 -8.34 -7.15
C GLY A 132 12.62 -8.86 -8.58
N LYS A 133 11.75 -8.37 -9.47
CA LYS A 133 11.88 -8.46 -10.92
C LYS A 133 11.80 -7.03 -11.46
N SER A 134 12.81 -6.57 -12.20
CA SER A 134 12.77 -5.24 -12.82
C SER A 134 13.83 -5.16 -13.92
N THR A 135 13.54 -4.42 -14.97
CA THR A 135 14.53 -3.90 -15.94
C THR A 135 14.78 -2.41 -15.74
N SER A 136 13.95 -1.77 -14.92
CA SER A 136 13.99 -0.34 -14.61
C SER A 136 14.60 -0.10 -13.23
N ASN A 137 14.78 1.18 -12.86
CA ASN A 137 15.42 1.53 -11.60
C ASN A 137 14.53 1.21 -10.40
N LEU A 138 15.01 0.37 -9.49
CA LEU A 138 14.40 0.21 -8.17
C LEU A 138 15.07 1.18 -7.20
N ARG A 139 14.30 1.77 -6.28
CA ARG A 139 14.86 2.63 -5.24
C ARG A 139 14.30 2.26 -3.88
N PHE A 140 15.13 2.37 -2.87
CA PHE A 140 14.78 2.13 -1.47
C PHE A 140 15.24 3.33 -0.64
N LEU A 141 14.47 3.67 0.39
CA LEU A 141 14.80 4.68 1.39
C LEU A 141 14.80 4.03 2.77
N LEU A 142 15.92 4.12 3.46
CA LEU A 142 16.01 3.82 4.89
C LEU A 142 15.96 5.14 5.64
N MET A 143 14.94 5.34 6.48
CA MET A 143 14.57 6.64 7.03
C MET A 143 14.69 6.65 8.55
N THR A 144 15.07 7.81 9.10
CA THR A 144 15.16 8.01 10.57
C THR A 144 13.85 8.32 11.26
N LYS A 145 12.79 8.52 10.49
CA LYS A 145 11.44 8.77 10.99
C LYS A 145 10.45 7.95 10.17
N GLU A 146 9.28 7.76 10.77
CA GLU A 146 8.15 7.09 10.13
C GLU A 146 7.52 7.98 9.03
N ASP A 147 7.67 9.31 9.12
CA ASP A 147 7.12 10.27 8.15
C ASP A 147 8.09 10.54 6.98
N PHE A 148 7.87 9.87 5.84
CA PHE A 148 8.68 10.05 4.63
C PHE A 148 8.65 11.48 4.05
N VAL A 149 7.67 12.28 4.46
CA VAL A 149 7.41 13.64 3.94
C VAL A 149 8.45 14.67 4.42
N SER A 150 9.12 14.44 5.56
CA SER A 150 9.93 15.48 6.19
C SER A 150 11.38 15.55 5.71
N GLY A 151 11.87 14.58 4.92
CA GLY A 151 13.12 14.70 4.15
C GLY A 151 14.43 14.88 4.95
N VAL A 152 14.43 14.75 6.28
CA VAL A 152 15.59 15.27 7.03
C VAL A 152 16.78 14.30 7.11
N TYR A 153 16.58 12.97 7.19
CA TYR A 153 17.71 12.01 7.26
C TYR A 153 17.36 10.63 6.71
N TYR A 154 18.01 10.23 5.60
CA TYR A 154 17.81 8.92 4.98
C TYR A 154 19.06 8.38 4.25
N TYR A 155 19.08 7.07 4.05
CA TYR A 155 19.89 6.42 3.02
C TYR A 155 19.02 6.09 1.82
N ARG A 156 19.49 6.40 0.61
CA ARG A 156 18.84 6.01 -0.63
C ARG A 156 19.67 4.97 -1.34
N ILE A 157 19.07 3.81 -1.55
CA ILE A 157 19.69 2.71 -2.31
C ILE A 157 19.01 2.71 -3.67
N GLU A 158 19.77 2.86 -4.74
CA GLU A 158 19.27 2.81 -6.11
C GLU A 158 19.87 1.59 -6.79
N LEU A 159 19.02 0.74 -7.36
CA LEU A 159 19.43 -0.38 -8.22
C LEU A 159 19.00 -0.05 -9.64
N SER A 160 19.90 -0.21 -10.61
CA SER A 160 19.58 -0.08 -12.04
C SER A 160 20.21 -1.21 -12.85
N ALA A 161 19.90 -1.25 -14.15
CA ALA A 161 20.48 -2.22 -15.07
C ALA A 161 21.99 -2.01 -15.32
N THR A 162 22.53 -0.83 -15.00
CA THR A 162 23.93 -0.48 -15.32
C THR A 162 24.77 -0.10 -14.11
N SER A 163 24.14 0.44 -13.07
CA SER A 163 24.81 0.85 -11.84
C SER A 163 23.90 0.72 -10.62
N SER A 164 24.46 0.38 -9.48
CA SER A 164 23.79 0.41 -8.19
C SER A 164 24.54 1.34 -7.26
N ARG A 165 23.85 2.03 -6.36
CA ARG A 165 24.47 3.05 -5.51
C ARG A 165 23.78 3.24 -4.19
N ILE A 166 24.57 3.59 -3.19
CA ILE A 166 24.11 4.08 -1.89
C ILE A 166 24.38 5.58 -1.86
N LYS A 167 23.36 6.33 -1.46
CA LYS A 167 23.46 7.75 -1.16
C LYS A 167 23.08 7.96 0.29
N ARG A 168 23.81 8.84 0.95
CA ARG A 168 23.37 9.43 2.21
C ARG A 168 22.75 10.77 1.86
N TYR A 169 21.45 10.92 2.12
CA TYR A 169 20.65 12.02 1.55
C TYR A 169 20.73 12.01 0.01
N ASN A 170 21.37 13.02 -0.59
CA ASN A 170 21.62 13.12 -2.03
C ASN A 170 23.10 13.01 -2.41
N THR A 171 23.99 12.79 -1.44
CA THR A 171 25.42 12.60 -1.70
C THR A 171 25.71 11.13 -1.91
N GLU A 172 26.26 10.79 -3.07
CA GLU A 172 26.72 9.44 -3.36
C GLU A 172 27.88 9.06 -2.44
N THR A 173 27.76 7.91 -1.78
CA THR A 173 28.76 7.40 -0.83
C THR A 173 29.41 6.12 -1.33
N MET A 174 28.69 5.33 -2.13
CA MET A 174 29.15 4.09 -2.71
C MET A 174 28.43 3.84 -4.04
N SER A 175 29.15 3.35 -5.03
CA SER A 175 28.60 2.90 -6.30
C SER A 175 29.22 1.57 -6.72
N HIS A 176 28.45 0.81 -7.48
CA HIS A 176 28.85 -0.44 -8.09
C HIS A 176 28.37 -0.44 -9.54
N ASP A 177 29.30 -0.52 -10.47
CA ASP A 177 28.99 -0.63 -11.90
C ASP A 177 28.80 -2.11 -12.26
N GLY A 178 27.68 -2.42 -12.93
CA GLY A 178 27.32 -3.78 -13.28
C GLY A 178 25.82 -4.00 -13.38
N THR A 179 25.43 -5.02 -14.15
CA THR A 179 24.03 -5.40 -14.31
C THR A 179 23.57 -6.28 -13.15
N ILE A 180 22.80 -5.67 -12.24
CA ILE A 180 22.14 -6.37 -11.12
C ILE A 180 20.69 -6.73 -11.48
N LEU A 181 20.00 -5.80 -12.16
CA LEU A 181 18.61 -5.96 -12.57
C LEU A 181 18.55 -6.59 -13.96
N THR A 182 18.29 -7.90 -14.00
CA THR A 182 18.29 -8.71 -15.24
C THR A 182 16.93 -8.82 -15.92
N GLY A 183 15.87 -8.27 -15.32
CA GLY A 183 14.49 -8.52 -15.73
C GLY A 183 13.91 -9.87 -15.30
N ASN A 184 14.69 -10.73 -14.65
CA ASN A 184 14.21 -11.95 -14.01
C ASN A 184 13.92 -11.74 -12.52
N PHE A 185 13.07 -12.59 -11.96
CA PHE A 185 12.88 -12.67 -10.51
C PHE A 185 14.20 -13.08 -9.83
N GLN A 186 14.61 -12.28 -8.85
CA GLN A 186 15.83 -12.48 -8.09
C GLN A 186 15.56 -12.18 -6.63
N ASN A 187 16.14 -12.99 -5.74
CA ASN A 187 16.09 -12.73 -4.32
C ASN A 187 17.26 -11.83 -3.95
N PHE A 188 16.96 -10.75 -3.24
CA PHE A 188 17.92 -9.80 -2.74
C PHE A 188 17.91 -9.81 -1.22
N THR A 189 19.05 -9.48 -0.63
CA THR A 189 19.18 -9.23 0.80
C THR A 189 19.71 -7.81 0.99
N MET A 190 18.99 -7.03 1.78
CA MET A 190 19.33 -5.67 2.18
C MET A 190 19.56 -5.65 3.69
N SER A 191 20.68 -5.11 4.15
CA SER A 191 20.97 -4.94 5.58
C SER A 191 21.42 -3.51 5.87
N TRP A 192 21.15 -3.03 7.08
CA TRP A 192 21.57 -1.74 7.64
C TRP A 192 22.00 -1.86 9.11
N CYS A 193 22.48 -3.04 9.52
CA CYS A 193 22.85 -3.32 10.89
C CYS A 193 24.08 -2.51 11.33
N SER A 194 23.98 -1.84 12.48
CA SER A 194 25.10 -1.11 13.11
C SER A 194 25.80 -0.11 12.18
N GLY A 195 25.05 0.54 11.28
CA GLY A 195 25.61 1.52 10.34
C GLY A 195 26.22 0.94 9.07
N ARG A 196 26.31 -0.38 8.95
CA ARG A 196 26.75 -1.05 7.72
C ARG A 196 25.56 -1.36 6.84
N ILE A 197 25.55 -0.75 5.65
CA ILE A 197 24.52 -0.92 4.64
C ILE A 197 25.05 -1.85 3.56
N THR A 198 24.38 -2.97 3.36
CA THR A 198 24.74 -3.94 2.33
C THR A 198 23.56 -4.30 1.44
N MET A 199 23.89 -4.61 0.19
CA MET A 199 22.96 -5.14 -0.79
C MET A 199 23.59 -6.32 -1.51
N ALA A 200 22.90 -7.46 -1.52
CA ALA A 200 23.39 -8.70 -2.11
C ALA A 200 22.28 -9.41 -2.89
N ILE A 201 22.68 -10.22 -3.88
CA ILE A 201 21.81 -11.29 -4.41
C ILE A 201 21.91 -12.45 -3.43
N GLN A 202 20.79 -13.12 -3.13
CA GLN A 202 20.75 -14.21 -2.14
C GLN A 202 21.78 -15.30 -2.47
N GLY A 203 22.63 -15.62 -1.51
CA GLY A 203 23.72 -16.61 -1.67
C GLY A 203 24.99 -16.07 -2.33
N GLN A 204 25.06 -14.79 -2.67
CA GLN A 204 26.25 -14.13 -3.21
C GLN A 204 26.85 -13.12 -2.23
N ALA A 205 28.08 -12.68 -2.50
CA ALA A 205 28.68 -11.58 -1.77
C ALA A 205 27.93 -10.26 -2.05
N PRO A 206 27.91 -9.29 -1.12
CA PRO A 206 27.30 -8.00 -1.35
C PRO A 206 27.97 -7.25 -2.52
N PHE A 207 27.16 -6.74 -3.44
CA PHE A 207 27.62 -5.87 -4.52
C PHE A 207 27.62 -4.39 -4.11
N LEU A 208 26.84 -4.04 -3.08
CA LEU A 208 26.98 -2.79 -2.33
C LEU A 208 27.34 -3.13 -0.88
N ASP A 209 28.38 -2.49 -0.36
CA ASP A 209 28.82 -2.65 1.02
C ASP A 209 29.48 -1.36 1.50
N TRP A 210 28.80 -0.62 2.37
CA TRP A 210 29.27 0.66 2.87
C TRP A 210 28.96 0.78 4.36
N THR A 211 29.90 1.34 5.13
CA THR A 211 29.70 1.61 6.56
C THR A 211 29.69 3.12 6.79
N ASP A 212 28.59 3.63 7.36
CA ASP A 212 28.49 5.04 7.75
C ASP A 212 29.32 5.28 9.02
N PRO A 213 30.30 6.20 9.01
CA PRO A 213 31.04 6.56 10.22
C PRO A 213 30.17 7.23 11.29
N THR A 214 28.97 7.70 10.92
CA THR A 214 28.01 8.41 11.78
C THR A 214 26.60 7.86 11.54
N PRO A 215 26.32 6.61 11.95
CA PRO A 215 25.15 5.88 11.51
C PRO A 215 23.84 6.53 11.95
N LEU A 216 22.88 6.51 11.03
CA LEU A 216 21.51 6.93 11.27
C LEU A 216 20.72 5.81 11.96
N THR A 217 19.89 6.14 12.95
CA THR A 217 18.92 5.20 13.51
C THR A 217 17.76 5.05 12.53
N ILE A 218 17.59 3.87 11.93
CA ILE A 218 16.57 3.63 10.91
C ILE A 218 15.28 3.12 11.57
N LEU A 219 14.17 3.82 11.31
CA LEU A 219 12.83 3.51 11.82
C LEU A 219 11.85 3.14 10.70
N GLY A 220 12.14 3.51 9.45
CA GLY A 220 11.28 3.25 8.30
C GLY A 220 12.03 2.77 7.08
N LEU A 221 11.33 2.02 6.23
CA LEU A 221 11.76 1.59 4.91
C LEU A 221 10.71 2.05 3.90
N ALA A 222 11.10 2.74 2.84
CA ALA A 222 10.23 2.97 1.69
C ALA A 222 10.86 2.41 0.43
N PHE A 223 10.04 2.07 -0.56
CA PHE A 223 10.51 1.60 -1.85
C PHE A 223 9.71 2.21 -2.99
N TYR A 224 10.39 2.38 -4.10
CA TYR A 224 9.88 2.91 -5.35
C TYR A 224 10.23 1.93 -6.45
N ALA A 225 9.21 1.54 -7.22
CA ALA A 225 9.36 0.86 -8.49
C ALA A 225 8.56 1.67 -9.52
N PRO A 226 9.16 2.02 -10.68
CA PRO A 226 8.43 2.70 -11.75
C PRO A 226 7.19 1.91 -12.13
N SER A 227 6.11 2.62 -12.47
CA SER A 227 4.87 2.04 -12.98
C SER A 227 5.08 1.44 -14.37
N SER A 228 5.69 0.26 -14.45
CA SER A 228 5.67 -0.59 -15.65
C SER A 228 5.22 -1.99 -15.27
N SER A 229 4.55 -2.67 -16.20
CA SER A 229 3.98 -4.01 -16.01
C SER A 229 5.01 -5.11 -15.72
N ASP A 230 6.31 -4.80 -15.84
CA ASP A 230 7.40 -5.77 -15.66
C ASP A 230 8.14 -5.62 -14.33
N ASN A 231 7.81 -4.61 -13.54
CA ASN A 231 8.45 -4.40 -12.25
C ASN A 231 7.63 -5.06 -11.14
N HIS A 232 8.27 -5.91 -10.34
CA HIS A 232 7.67 -6.59 -9.19
C HIS A 232 8.61 -6.57 -7.98
N LEU A 233 8.06 -6.33 -6.79
CA LEU A 233 8.78 -6.28 -5.51
C LEU A 233 7.97 -6.98 -4.41
N PHE A 234 8.51 -8.07 -3.84
CA PHE A 234 7.87 -8.89 -2.83
C PHE A 234 8.66 -8.86 -1.53
N PHE A 235 8.05 -8.37 -0.46
CA PHE A 235 8.61 -8.42 0.88
C PHE A 235 7.92 -9.50 1.74
N PRO A 236 8.63 -10.16 2.66
CA PRO A 236 8.02 -11.14 3.56
C PRO A 236 7.05 -10.46 4.55
N HIS A 237 5.96 -11.14 4.85
CA HIS A 237 4.83 -10.64 5.62
C HIS A 237 5.16 -10.19 7.06
N ASN A 238 6.26 -10.67 7.62
CA ASN A 238 6.67 -10.44 9.02
C ASN A 238 7.73 -9.36 9.19
N VAL A 239 8.13 -8.67 8.12
CA VAL A 239 9.27 -7.73 8.12
C VAL A 239 8.82 -6.29 8.35
N ILE A 240 7.57 -6.00 8.06
CA ILE A 240 7.06 -4.66 7.84
C ILE A 240 5.72 -4.55 8.55
N ASP A 241 5.50 -3.45 9.28
CA ASP A 241 4.24 -3.19 9.99
C ASP A 241 3.03 -3.44 9.08
N SER A 242 2.11 -4.26 9.57
CA SER A 242 0.86 -4.63 8.93
C SER A 242 0.08 -3.39 8.49
N TYR A 243 0.16 -2.30 9.24
CA TYR A 243 -0.63 -1.07 9.02
C TYR A 243 -0.56 -0.50 7.59
N PHE A 244 0.47 -0.87 6.82
CA PHE A 244 0.56 -0.57 5.40
C PHE A 244 0.32 -1.85 4.58
N PRO A 245 -0.44 -1.82 3.47
CA PRO A 245 -0.96 -2.99 2.79
C PRO A 245 0.12 -4.02 2.46
N LEU A 246 -0.02 -5.22 3.03
CA LEU A 246 1.04 -6.22 3.20
C LEU A 246 1.46 -6.96 1.93
N ASN A 247 0.84 -6.69 0.78
CA ASN A 247 1.22 -7.29 -0.49
C ASN A 247 1.21 -6.20 -1.57
N LEU A 248 2.40 -5.84 -2.07
CA LEU A 248 2.52 -5.27 -3.41
C LEU A 248 2.96 -6.40 -4.34
N GLU A 249 2.02 -7.25 -4.71
CA GLU A 249 2.04 -7.67 -6.10
C GLU A 249 1.77 -6.41 -6.90
N THR A 250 2.82 -5.75 -7.43
CA THR A 250 2.63 -4.84 -8.57
C THR A 250 2.29 -5.70 -9.80
N GLY A 251 1.17 -6.42 -9.73
CA GLY A 251 0.41 -6.84 -10.90
C GLY A 251 -0.36 -5.64 -11.43
N ILE A 252 0.33 -4.52 -11.67
CA ILE A 252 -0.31 -3.35 -12.28
C ILE A 252 -0.51 -3.71 -13.75
N LYS A 253 -1.71 -4.18 -14.06
CA LYS A 253 -2.27 -4.08 -15.39
C LYS A 253 -2.89 -2.69 -15.53
N LEU A 254 -2.16 -1.75 -16.12
CA LEU A 254 -2.76 -0.53 -16.65
C LEU A 254 -3.17 -0.82 -18.11
N ILE A 255 -4.43 -1.23 -18.24
CA ILE A 255 -5.21 -1.60 -19.45
C ILE A 255 -4.72 -2.88 -20.16
#